data_AF-A0A235ESM9-F1
#
_entry.id   AF-A0A235ESM9-F1
#
_cell.length_a   1.000
_cell.length_b   1.000
_cell.length_c   1.000
_cell.angle_alpha   90.00
_cell.angle_beta   90.00
_cell.angle_gamma   90.00
#
_symmetry.space_group_name_H-M   'P 1'
#
loop_
_entity.id
_entity.type
_entity.pdbx_description
1 polymer ?
#
loop_
_entity_poly.entity_id
_entity_poly.type
_entity_poly.pdbx_seq_one_letter_code
_entity_poly.pdbx_strand_id
1 'polypeptide(L)'
;MSLQQTTPEYLDQCRAAQRAEQERSLATTDNWAHVDKPKVHADFDAFYKELAPLIDANAPESEVIQALMDKHFAIVARFYVPSRDAYVGTALFYADNADMKAFHNTYHPRMVEFLGDAAYTYALQNLQ
;
A
#
# COMPACT_ATOMS: atom_id res chain seq x y z
N MET A 1 -10.30 -6.93 10.16
CA MET A 1 -9.40 -6.48 11.25
C MET A 1 -8.82 -5.14 10.80
N SER A 2 -8.97 -4.07 11.58
CA SER A 2 -8.47 -2.74 11.15
C SER A 2 -7.01 -2.54 11.56
N LEU A 3 -6.24 -1.89 10.69
CA LEU A 3 -4.85 -1.49 10.93
C LEU A 3 -4.73 -0.58 12.16
N GLN A 4 -5.75 0.23 12.44
CA GLN A 4 -5.76 1.14 13.60
C GLN A 4 -5.99 0.41 14.94
N GLN A 5 -6.40 -0.87 14.90
CA GLN A 5 -6.66 -1.68 16.09
C GLN A 5 -5.46 -2.56 16.49
N THR A 6 -4.37 -2.51 15.73
CA THR A 6 -3.14 -3.23 16.05
C THR A 6 -2.29 -2.48 17.07
N THR A 7 -1.26 -3.13 17.61
CA THR A 7 -0.42 -2.53 18.65
C THR A 7 0.51 -1.46 18.06
N PRO A 8 0.80 -0.37 18.80
CA PRO A 8 1.78 0.63 18.39
C PRO A 8 3.14 0.04 18.03
N GLU A 9 3.57 -0.98 18.78
CA GLU A 9 4.84 -1.68 18.54
C GLU A 9 4.89 -2.35 17.16
N TYR A 10 3.78 -2.97 16.73
CA TYR A 10 3.70 -3.59 15.41
C TYR A 10 3.69 -2.54 14.29
N LEU A 11 3.00 -1.41 14.50
CA LEU A 11 3.00 -0.31 13.53
C LEU A 11 4.42 0.26 13.35
N ASP A 12 5.16 0.43 14.44
CA ASP A 12 6.54 0.90 14.39
C ASP A 12 7.49 -0.11 13.74
N GLN A 13 7.28 -1.41 13.98
CA GLN A 13 7.97 -2.47 13.24
C GLN A 13 7.70 -2.38 11.73
N CYS A 14 6.44 -2.22 11.31
CA CYS A 14 6.09 -2.11 9.90
C CYS A 14 6.74 -0.88 9.24
N ARG A 15 6.74 0.27 9.93
CA ARG A 15 7.45 1.49 9.48
C ARG A 15 8.95 1.25 9.33
N ALA A 16 9.56 0.57 10.30
CA ALA A 16 10.98 0.25 10.26
C ALA A 16 11.32 -0.71 9.11
N ALA A 17 10.51 -1.75 8.91
CA ALA A 17 10.65 -2.70 7.81
C ALA A 17 10.55 -1.99 6.45
N GLN A 18 9.53 -1.14 6.26
CA GLN A 18 9.34 -0.37 5.03
C GLN A 18 10.57 0.49 4.71
N ARG A 19 11.09 1.25 5.68
CA ARG A 19 12.29 2.09 5.46
C ARG A 19 13.50 1.24 5.11
N ALA A 20 13.78 0.19 5.89
CA ALA A 20 14.95 -0.64 5.71
C ALA A 20 14.96 -1.38 4.36
N GLU A 21 13.80 -1.90 3.94
CA GLU A 21 13.67 -2.59 2.66
C GLU A 21 13.72 -1.64 1.48
N GLN A 22 13.10 -0.45 1.58
CA GLN A 22 13.18 0.57 0.55
C GLN A 22 14.62 1.06 0.36
N GLU A 23 15.32 1.39 1.45
CA GLU A 23 16.73 1.82 1.40
C GLU A 23 17.63 0.75 0.76
N ARG A 24 17.45 -0.52 1.17
CA ARG A 24 18.17 -1.64 0.56
C ARG A 24 17.86 -1.76 -0.92
N SER A 25 16.59 -1.71 -1.29
CA SER A 25 16.15 -1.84 -2.68
C SER A 25 16.71 -0.74 -3.56
N LEU A 26 16.68 0.51 -3.10
CA LEU A 26 17.27 1.65 -3.82
C LEU A 26 18.77 1.44 -4.05
N ALA A 27 19.50 0.94 -3.04
CA ALA A 27 20.93 0.67 -3.15
C ALA A 27 21.26 -0.48 -4.10
N THR A 28 20.42 -1.53 -4.17
CA THR A 28 20.70 -2.73 -4.97
C THR A 28 20.14 -2.68 -6.40
N THR A 29 19.27 -1.73 -6.71
CA THR A 29 18.56 -1.65 -8.01
C THR A 29 18.89 -0.39 -8.81
N ASP A 30 19.97 0.30 -8.45
CA ASP A 30 20.35 1.60 -9.00
C ASP A 30 19.18 2.60 -8.97
N ASN A 31 18.66 2.86 -7.76
CA ASN A 31 17.53 3.75 -7.53
C ASN A 31 16.29 3.42 -8.40
N TRP A 32 15.99 2.12 -8.53
CA TRP A 32 14.89 1.61 -9.35
C TRP A 32 15.00 1.97 -10.84
N ALA A 33 16.21 2.01 -11.41
CA ALA A 33 16.41 2.32 -12.83
C ALA A 33 15.66 1.38 -13.79
N HIS A 34 15.39 0.16 -13.35
CA HIS A 34 14.63 -0.84 -14.10
C HIS A 34 13.11 -0.59 -14.13
N VAL A 35 12.60 0.31 -13.29
CA VAL A 35 11.17 0.55 -13.16
C VAL A 35 10.70 1.55 -14.20
N ASP A 36 9.72 1.15 -15.01
CA ASP A 36 8.97 2.04 -15.89
C ASP A 36 8.04 2.94 -15.06
N LYS A 37 8.57 4.10 -14.63
CA LYS A 37 7.85 5.06 -13.76
C LYS A 37 6.56 5.58 -14.41
N PRO A 38 6.55 5.99 -15.70
CA PRO A 38 5.30 6.37 -16.37
C PRO A 38 4.23 5.27 -16.32
N LYS A 39 4.61 4.02 -16.60
CA LYS A 39 3.66 2.90 -16.52
C LYS A 39 3.18 2.65 -15.10
N VAL A 40 4.06 2.69 -14.11
CA VAL A 40 3.67 2.50 -12.70
C VAL A 40 2.70 3.59 -12.24
N HIS A 41 2.94 4.85 -12.59
CA HIS A 41 2.00 5.93 -12.27
C HIS A 41 0.63 5.73 -12.92
N ALA A 42 0.60 5.34 -14.20
CA ALA A 42 -0.65 5.06 -14.90
C ALA A 42 -1.42 3.88 -14.28
N ASP A 43 -0.72 2.82 -13.90
CA ASP A 43 -1.33 1.64 -13.30
C ASP A 43 -1.86 1.93 -11.88
N PHE A 44 -1.16 2.76 -11.09
CA PHE A 44 -1.68 3.24 -9.80
C PHE A 44 -2.90 4.14 -9.95
N ASP A 45 -2.89 5.10 -10.87
CA ASP A 45 -4.04 5.96 -11.17
C ASP A 45 -5.27 5.13 -11.58
N ALA A 46 -5.08 4.13 -12.45
CA ALA A 46 -6.13 3.20 -12.83
C ALA A 46 -6.66 2.39 -11.63
N PHE A 47 -5.77 1.89 -10.78
CA PHE A 47 -6.14 1.19 -9.55
C PHE A 47 -6.98 2.08 -8.62
N TYR A 48 -6.55 3.31 -8.33
CA TYR A 48 -7.28 4.20 -7.43
C TYR A 48 -8.65 4.59 -8.00
N LYS A 49 -8.76 4.79 -9.31
CA LYS A 49 -10.04 5.04 -10.00
C LYS A 49 -10.99 3.84 -9.97
N GLU A 50 -10.45 2.62 -10.02
CA GLU A 50 -11.23 1.38 -9.88
C GLU A 50 -11.69 1.17 -8.42
N LEU A 51 -10.83 1.46 -7.45
CA LEU A 51 -11.11 1.28 -6.02
C LEU A 51 -12.07 2.34 -5.47
N ALA A 52 -11.90 3.61 -5.84
CA ALA A 52 -12.65 4.74 -5.29
C ALA A 52 -14.18 4.54 -5.20
N PRO A 53 -14.88 4.13 -6.26
CA PRO A 53 -16.35 3.94 -6.20
C PRO A 53 -16.79 2.78 -5.30
N LEU A 54 -15.88 1.89 -4.89
CA LEU A 54 -16.20 0.72 -4.06
C LEU A 54 -16.08 1.01 -2.55
N ILE A 55 -15.38 2.09 -2.17
CA ILE A 55 -15.00 2.37 -0.77
C ILE A 55 -16.22 2.51 0.15
N ASP A 56 -17.31 3.11 -0.32
CA ASP A 56 -18.49 3.33 0.53
C ASP A 56 -19.45 2.13 0.58
N ALA A 57 -19.30 1.18 -0.34
CA ALA A 57 -20.21 0.04 -0.47
C ALA A 57 -19.61 -1.29 0.02
N ASN A 58 -18.30 -1.35 0.28
CA ASN A 58 -17.60 -2.58 0.60
C ASN A 58 -16.76 -2.44 1.86
N ALA A 59 -16.57 -3.55 2.57
CA ALA A 59 -15.59 -3.61 3.65
C ALA A 59 -14.17 -3.81 3.08
N PRO A 60 -13.11 -3.26 3.70
CA PRO A 60 -11.73 -3.44 3.24
C PRO A 60 -11.31 -4.92 3.11
N GLU A 61 -11.83 -5.79 3.97
CA GLU A 61 -11.56 -7.25 3.98
C GLU A 61 -12.43 -8.06 3.00
N SER A 62 -13.38 -7.44 2.31
CA SER A 62 -14.27 -8.15 1.41
C SER A 62 -13.51 -8.75 0.21
N GLU A 63 -13.98 -9.89 -0.31
CA GLU A 63 -13.32 -10.61 -1.41
C GLU A 63 -13.08 -9.71 -2.63
N VAL A 64 -14.02 -8.83 -2.98
CA VAL A 64 -13.88 -7.91 -4.11
C VAL A 64 -12.73 -6.92 -3.91
N ILE A 65 -12.54 -6.43 -2.69
CA ILE A 65 -11.45 -5.49 -2.37
C ILE A 65 -10.12 -6.24 -2.28
N GLN A 66 -10.10 -7.43 -1.68
CA GLN A 66 -8.88 -8.23 -1.57
C GLN A 66 -8.36 -8.67 -2.94
N ALA A 67 -9.24 -8.99 -3.90
CA ALA A 67 -8.86 -9.23 -5.29
C ALA A 67 -8.28 -7.99 -5.99
N LEU A 68 -8.67 -6.77 -5.60
CA LEU A 68 -8.02 -5.55 -6.06
C LEU A 68 -6.67 -5.32 -5.36
N MET A 69 -6.53 -5.72 -4.10
CA MET A 69 -5.26 -5.60 -3.38
C MET A 69 -4.14 -6.48 -3.97
N ASP A 70 -4.47 -7.59 -4.63
CA ASP A 70 -3.52 -8.33 -5.47
C ASP A 70 -2.89 -7.42 -6.55
N LYS A 71 -3.72 -6.59 -7.21
CA LYS A 71 -3.24 -5.63 -8.23
C LYS A 71 -2.35 -4.57 -7.60
N HIS A 72 -2.75 -4.02 -6.45
CA HIS A 72 -1.95 -3.02 -5.74
C HIS A 72 -0.58 -3.59 -5.36
N PHE A 73 -0.55 -4.78 -4.74
CA PHE A 73 0.69 -5.47 -4.40
C PHE A 73 1.54 -5.74 -5.64
N ALA A 74 0.96 -6.20 -6.74
CA ALA A 74 1.68 -6.44 -7.99
C ALA A 74 2.29 -5.17 -8.60
N ILE A 75 1.69 -3.99 -8.40
CA ILE A 75 2.28 -2.71 -8.83
C ILE A 75 3.43 -2.31 -7.90
N VAL A 76 3.24 -2.39 -6.58
CA VAL A 76 4.29 -2.13 -5.57
C VAL A 76 5.50 -3.05 -5.78
N ALA A 77 5.24 -4.33 -6.04
CA ALA A 77 6.25 -5.37 -6.24
C ALA A 77 7.21 -5.11 -7.41
N ARG A 78 6.87 -4.17 -8.31
CA ARG A 78 7.74 -3.78 -9.44
C ARG A 78 8.97 -3.00 -9.00
N PHE A 79 8.90 -2.30 -7.86
CA PHE A 79 10.06 -1.61 -7.28
C PHE A 79 10.99 -2.58 -6.54
N TYR A 80 10.37 -3.46 -5.76
CA TYR A 80 10.92 -4.65 -5.12
C TYR A 80 9.76 -5.43 -4.52
N VAL A 81 9.93 -6.72 -4.28
CA VAL A 81 8.91 -7.52 -3.57
C VAL A 81 9.02 -7.25 -2.07
N PRO A 82 8.07 -6.52 -1.44
CA PRO A 82 8.17 -6.21 -0.03
C PRO A 82 7.78 -7.41 0.83
N SER A 83 8.33 -7.50 2.04
CA SER A 83 7.79 -8.40 3.06
C SER A 83 6.38 -7.99 3.48
N ARG A 84 5.70 -8.86 4.23
CA ARG A 84 4.41 -8.54 4.85
C ARG A 84 4.46 -7.21 5.61
N ASP A 85 5.43 -7.06 6.50
CA ASP A 85 5.52 -5.90 7.40
C ASP A 85 5.89 -4.62 6.62
N ALA A 86 6.75 -4.71 5.60
CA ALA A 86 7.07 -3.57 4.75
C ALA A 86 5.91 -3.14 3.84
N TYR A 87 5.09 -4.07 3.38
CA TYR A 87 3.88 -3.74 2.63
C TYR A 87 2.85 -3.00 3.50
N VAL A 88 2.64 -3.45 4.74
CA VAL A 88 1.83 -2.71 5.73
C VAL A 88 2.43 -1.33 6.00
N GLY A 89 3.75 -1.26 6.18
CA GLY A 89 4.47 0.00 6.37
C GLY A 89 4.33 0.97 5.19
N THR A 90 4.14 0.47 3.97
CA THR A 90 3.86 1.31 2.79
C THR A 90 2.51 2.01 2.92
N ALA A 91 1.48 1.31 3.40
CA ALA A 91 0.18 1.92 3.65
C ALA A 91 0.22 2.93 4.82
N LEU A 92 1.03 2.66 5.86
CA LEU A 92 1.28 3.62 6.93
C LEU A 92 1.98 4.88 6.43
N PHE A 93 2.95 4.74 5.52
CA PHE A 93 3.63 5.88 4.90
C PHE A 93 2.65 6.81 4.16
N TYR A 94 1.64 6.26 3.47
CA TYR A 94 0.60 7.08 2.84
C TYR A 94 -0.21 7.90 3.86
N ALA A 95 -0.39 7.42 5.08
CA ALA A 95 -1.08 8.12 6.15
C ALA A 95 -0.18 9.13 6.89
N ASP A 96 1.08 8.77 7.11
CA ASP A 96 2.05 9.55 7.89
C ASP A 96 2.61 10.74 7.09
N ASN A 97 2.69 10.63 5.76
CA ASN A 97 3.14 11.72 4.89
C ASN A 97 1.96 12.58 4.39
N ALA A 98 1.96 13.86 4.73
CA ALA A 98 0.85 14.77 4.43
C ALA A 98 0.57 14.93 2.92
N ASP A 99 1.60 15.00 2.09
CA ASP A 99 1.45 15.15 0.63
C ASP A 99 0.90 13.87 0.01
N MET A 100 1.40 12.71 0.43
CA MET A 100 0.86 11.41 0.02
C MET A 100 -0.60 11.28 0.44
N LYS A 101 -0.92 11.67 1.68
CA LYS A 101 -2.30 11.60 2.18
C LYS A 101 -3.23 12.48 1.36
N ALA A 102 -2.82 13.72 1.10
CA ALA A 102 -3.58 14.66 0.28
C ALA A 102 -3.79 14.11 -1.14
N PHE A 103 -2.73 13.60 -1.77
CA PHE A 103 -2.77 13.02 -3.12
C PHE A 103 -3.77 11.86 -3.21
N HIS A 104 -3.65 10.84 -2.37
CA HIS A 104 -4.54 9.68 -2.41
C HIS A 104 -5.99 10.08 -2.11
N ASN A 105 -6.20 11.02 -1.19
CA ASN A 105 -7.55 11.47 -0.86
C ASN A 105 -8.21 12.34 -1.95
N THR A 106 -7.49 12.75 -3.01
CA THR A 106 -8.12 13.37 -4.18
C THR A 106 -9.03 12.41 -4.96
N TYR A 107 -8.75 11.09 -4.89
CA TYR A 107 -9.60 10.07 -5.52
C TYR A 107 -10.85 9.79 -4.69
N HIS A 108 -10.72 9.78 -3.36
CA HIS A 108 -11.82 9.61 -2.42
C HIS A 108 -11.44 10.12 -1.02
N PRO A 109 -12.30 10.84 -0.28
CA PRO A 109 -11.94 11.40 1.04
C PRO A 109 -11.44 10.37 2.07
N ARG A 110 -11.87 9.11 1.94
CA ARG A 110 -11.49 7.98 2.81
C ARG A 110 -10.42 7.05 2.21
N MET A 111 -9.81 7.43 1.09
CA MET A 111 -8.90 6.54 0.33
C MET A 111 -7.78 5.97 1.20
N VAL A 112 -7.03 6.81 1.90
CA VAL A 112 -5.86 6.36 2.69
C VAL A 112 -6.26 5.45 3.85
N GLU A 113 -7.33 5.79 4.56
CA GLU A 113 -7.83 4.98 5.68
C GLU A 113 -8.26 3.60 5.19
N PHE A 114 -9.06 3.57 4.12
CA PHE A 114 -9.56 2.33 3.52
C PHE A 114 -8.43 1.47 2.98
N LEU A 115 -7.48 2.08 2.25
CA LEU A 115 -6.33 1.38 1.69
C LEU A 115 -5.42 0.80 2.79
N GLY A 116 -5.28 1.50 3.92
CA GLY A 116 -4.57 1.01 5.11
C GLY A 116 -5.15 -0.31 5.62
N ASP A 117 -6.46 -0.35 5.86
CA ASP A 117 -7.14 -1.54 6.35
C ASP A 117 -7.14 -2.68 5.31
N ALA A 118 -7.31 -2.34 4.03
CA ALA A 118 -7.29 -3.32 2.94
C ALA A 118 -5.90 -3.94 2.76
N ALA A 119 -4.83 -3.13 2.77
CA ALA A 119 -3.45 -3.59 2.66
C ALA A 119 -3.04 -4.43 3.86
N TYR A 120 -3.46 -4.03 5.06
CA TYR A 120 -3.22 -4.81 6.28
C TYR A 120 -3.83 -6.20 6.21
N THR A 121 -5.11 -6.28 5.84
CA THR A 121 -5.80 -7.56 5.68
C THR A 121 -5.13 -8.43 4.61
N TYR A 122 -4.80 -7.84 3.46
CA TYR A 122 -4.14 -8.53 2.37
C TYR A 122 -2.79 -9.11 2.80
N ALA A 123 -1.99 -8.32 3.50
CA ALA A 123 -0.67 -8.71 3.97
C ALA A 123 -0.76 -9.93 4.89
N LEU A 124 -1.67 -9.91 5.87
CA LEU A 124 -1.87 -11.00 6.81
C LEU A 124 -2.33 -12.30 6.14
N GLN A 125 -3.09 -12.21 5.05
CA GLN A 125 -3.65 -13.37 4.36
C GLN A 125 -2.70 -13.98 3.34
N ASN A 126 -1.89 -13.16 2.66
CA ASN A 126 -1.21 -13.57 1.42
C ASN A 126 0.32 -13.45 1.47
N LEU A 127 0.88 -12.69 2.42
CA LEU A 127 2.31 -12.39 2.45
C LEU A 127 3.00 -13.09 3.63
N GLN A 128 4.25 -13.50 3.41
CA GLN A 128 5.13 -14.09 4.42
C GLN A 128 5.99 -13.04 5.10
#